data_AF-A0A9D1KLT5-F1
#
_entry.id   AF-A0A9D1KLT5-F1
#
_cell.length_a   1.000
_cell.length_b   1.000
_cell.length_c   1.000
_cell.angle_alpha   90.00
_cell.angle_beta   90.00
_cell.angle_gamma   90.00
#
_symmetry.space_group_name_H-M   'P 1'
#
loop_
_entity.id
_entity.type
_entity.pdbx_description
1 polymer ?
#
loop_
_entity_poly.entity_id
_entity_poly.type
_entity_poly.pdbx_seq_one_letter_code
_entity_poly.pdbx_strand_id
1 'polypeptide(L)'
;MSTHTEHTVAGVERPGTIKFAVAMMITGAVLRLVDMIITASSKSQLAELTRQQVESQGLEASTEVLNAAVNQAVTITMMSGIVAIVLWLWMARMNHTGRKWARTLGTVFFVIAVFSFLFTLTTPAIGISRVVATLSLLVGLAAIIGMYRQDSSDFYAESSGH
;
A
#
# COMPACT_ATOMS: atom_id res chain seq x y z
N MET A 1 37.39 -35.55 -31.22
CA MET A 1 36.80 -34.50 -32.08
C MET A 1 35.71 -33.82 -31.26
N SER A 2 36.03 -32.66 -30.72
CA SER A 2 35.20 -31.84 -29.84
C SER A 2 34.08 -31.15 -30.59
N THR A 3 32.89 -31.03 -29.97
CA THR A 3 31.96 -29.88 -30.07
C THR A 3 31.03 -29.97 -28.85
N HIS A 4 31.33 -29.30 -27.73
CA HIS A 4 30.79 -27.98 -27.38
C HIS A 4 29.37 -27.71 -27.91
N THR A 5 28.37 -27.82 -27.04
CA THR A 5 27.14 -27.02 -27.03
C THR A 5 26.76 -26.81 -25.55
N GLU A 6 27.39 -25.82 -24.94
CA GLU A 6 26.72 -24.59 -24.51
C GLU A 6 25.93 -24.78 -23.22
N HIS A 7 26.63 -24.55 -22.10
CA HIS A 7 26.02 -24.11 -20.85
C HIS A 7 25.36 -22.75 -21.08
N THR A 8 24.13 -22.74 -21.58
CA THR A 8 23.24 -21.59 -21.40
C THR A 8 22.39 -21.90 -20.17
N VAL A 9 22.89 -21.49 -19.00
CA VAL A 9 22.00 -21.14 -17.88
C VAL A 9 21.28 -19.87 -18.34
N ALA A 10 20.35 -20.03 -19.28
CA ALA A 10 19.55 -18.95 -19.84
C ALA A 10 18.81 -18.33 -18.65
N GLY A 11 19.20 -17.10 -18.30
CA GLY A 11 18.68 -16.40 -17.14
C GLY A 11 17.16 -16.49 -17.14
N VAL A 12 16.62 -17.15 -16.12
CA VAL A 12 15.19 -17.41 -15.95
C VAL A 12 14.44 -16.12 -16.25
N GLU A 13 13.77 -16.08 -17.40
CA GLU A 13 13.01 -14.90 -17.80
C GLU A 13 11.94 -14.67 -16.73
N ARG A 14 11.94 -13.48 -16.11
CA ARG A 14 11.11 -13.21 -14.94
C ARG A 14 9.63 -13.55 -15.24
N PRO A 15 8.97 -14.40 -14.43
CA PRO A 15 7.58 -14.74 -14.63
C PRO A 15 6.71 -13.49 -14.71
N GLY A 16 5.74 -13.49 -15.62
CA GLY A 16 4.81 -12.37 -15.81
C GLY A 16 4.07 -11.99 -14.52
N THR A 17 3.89 -12.94 -13.61
CA THR A 17 3.27 -12.75 -12.29
C THR A 17 4.08 -11.83 -11.36
N ILE A 18 5.41 -11.84 -11.44
CA ILE A 18 6.27 -10.93 -10.65
C ILE A 18 6.25 -9.53 -11.23
N LYS A 19 6.27 -9.40 -12.57
CA LYS A 19 6.10 -8.11 -13.24
C LYS A 19 4.75 -7.49 -12.87
N PHE A 20 3.69 -8.30 -12.81
CA PHE A 20 2.37 -7.90 -12.35
C PHE A 20 2.36 -7.45 -10.88
N ALA A 21 2.95 -8.24 -9.97
CA ALA A 21 3.03 -7.87 -8.55
C ALA A 21 3.78 -6.56 -8.33
N VAL A 22 4.91 -6.37 -9.02
CA VAL A 22 5.69 -5.11 -9.00
C VAL A 22 4.87 -3.94 -9.53
N ALA A 23 4.13 -4.13 -10.63
CA ALA A 23 3.24 -3.10 -11.17
C ALA A 23 2.15 -2.72 -10.17
N MET A 24 1.50 -3.69 -9.52
CA MET A 24 0.52 -3.44 -8.45
C MET A 24 1.15 -2.69 -7.27
N MET A 25 2.41 -2.96 -6.94
CA MET A 25 3.09 -2.23 -5.87
C MET A 25 3.36 -0.77 -6.21
N ILE A 26 3.72 -0.48 -7.46
CA ILE A 26 3.84 0.89 -7.95
C ILE A 26 2.46 1.57 -7.96
N THR A 27 1.41 0.87 -8.41
CA THR A 27 0.04 1.39 -8.34
C THR A 27 -0.37 1.75 -6.91
N GLY A 28 -0.03 0.91 -5.92
CA GLY A 28 -0.27 1.20 -4.51
C GLY A 28 0.44 2.48 -4.03
N ALA A 29 1.70 2.69 -4.46
CA ALA A 29 2.43 3.93 -4.16
C ALA A 29 1.77 5.17 -4.78
N VAL A 30 1.32 5.07 -6.03
CA VAL A 30 0.60 6.17 -6.71
C VAL A 30 -0.72 6.48 -6.02
N LEU A 31 -1.51 5.46 -5.68
CA LEU A 31 -2.77 5.65 -4.96
C LEU A 31 -2.54 6.33 -3.60
N ARG A 32 -1.45 5.97 -2.89
CA ARG A 32 -1.12 6.62 -1.63
C ARG A 32 -0.78 8.10 -1.81
N LEU A 33 -0.06 8.46 -2.86
CA LEU A 33 0.24 9.85 -3.20
C LEU A 33 -1.03 10.63 -3.54
N VAL A 34 -1.93 10.03 -4.31
CA VAL A 34 -3.23 10.64 -4.65
C VAL A 34 -4.06 10.91 -3.40
N ASP A 35 -4.14 9.94 -2.48
CA ASP A 35 -4.85 10.12 -1.20
C ASP A 35 -4.25 11.25 -0.34
N MET A 36 -2.92 11.39 -0.32
CA MET A 36 -2.26 12.50 0.37
C MET A 36 -2.64 13.85 -0.25
N ILE A 37 -2.67 13.96 -1.58
CA ILE A 37 -3.07 15.20 -2.25
C ILE A 37 -4.52 15.55 -1.90
N ILE A 38 -5.43 14.58 -2.00
CA ILE A 38 -6.84 14.77 -1.64
C ILE A 38 -6.97 15.25 -0.19
N THR A 39 -6.29 14.60 0.74
CA THR A 39 -6.31 14.95 2.17
C THR A 39 -5.79 16.36 2.41
N ALA A 40 -4.68 16.74 1.77
CA ALA A 40 -4.09 18.07 1.90
C ALA A 40 -5.00 19.17 1.35
N SER A 41 -5.67 18.92 0.23
CA SER A 41 -6.58 19.87 -0.41
C SER A 41 -7.94 20.00 0.28
N SER A 42 -8.28 19.07 1.18
CA SER A 42 -9.64 18.96 1.74
C SER A 42 -9.70 19.19 3.25
N LYS A 43 -8.70 19.89 3.82
CA LYS A 43 -8.64 20.16 5.27
C LYS A 43 -9.89 20.84 5.82
N SER A 44 -10.45 21.82 5.11
CA SER A 44 -11.67 22.52 5.54
C SER A 44 -12.89 21.59 5.60
N GLN A 45 -13.03 20.71 4.60
CA GLN A 45 -14.08 19.69 4.58
C GLN A 45 -13.89 18.69 5.73
N LEU A 46 -12.66 18.28 6.02
CA LEU A 46 -12.36 17.41 7.16
C LEU A 46 -12.71 18.08 8.50
N ALA A 47 -12.44 19.37 8.66
CA ALA A 47 -12.82 20.11 9.86
C ALA A 47 -14.33 20.16 10.06
N GLU A 48 -15.07 20.37 8.98
CA GLU A 48 -16.53 20.39 9.02
C GLU A 48 -17.13 19.02 9.31
N LEU A 49 -16.64 17.96 8.67
CA LEU A 49 -17.06 16.58 8.97
C LEU A 49 -16.75 16.18 10.43
N THR A 50 -15.60 16.63 10.94
CA THR A 50 -15.21 16.38 12.34
C THR A 50 -16.13 17.13 13.29
N ARG A 51 -16.48 18.38 13.00
CA ARG A 51 -17.44 19.17 13.79
C ARG A 51 -18.80 18.47 13.84
N GLN A 52 -19.36 18.11 12.69
CA GLN A 52 -20.65 17.42 12.59
C GLN A 52 -20.66 16.10 13.38
N GLN A 53 -19.55 15.35 13.33
CA GLN A 53 -19.41 14.12 14.09
C GLN A 53 -19.43 14.38 15.61
N VAL A 54 -18.72 15.40 16.09
CA VAL A 54 -18.68 15.77 17.51
C VAL A 54 -20.05 16.23 18.01
N GLU A 55 -20.72 17.09 17.23
CA GLU A 55 -22.07 17.57 17.52
C GLU A 55 -23.09 16.42 17.55
N SER A 56 -22.97 15.45 16.64
CA SER A 56 -23.84 14.25 16.63
C SER A 56 -23.71 13.37 17.89
N GLN A 57 -22.61 13.52 18.64
CA GLN A 57 -22.37 12.83 19.90
C GLN A 57 -22.83 13.66 21.12
N GLY A 58 -23.47 14.82 20.89
CA GLY A 58 -23.89 15.74 21.95
C GLY A 58 -22.73 16.45 22.63
N LEU A 59 -21.56 16.48 21.98
CA LEU A 59 -20.36 17.15 22.47
C LEU A 59 -20.21 18.49 21.76
N GLU A 60 -19.66 19.47 22.48
CA GLU A 60 -19.24 20.74 21.90
C GLU A 60 -17.72 20.83 21.98
N ALA A 61 -17.11 21.25 20.86
CA ALA A 61 -15.67 21.51 20.80
C ALA A 61 -15.44 22.91 20.27
N SER A 62 -14.51 23.65 20.90
CA SER A 62 -14.12 24.96 20.39
C SER A 62 -13.49 24.81 19.00
N THR A 63 -13.64 25.85 18.17
CA THR A 63 -13.04 25.89 16.83
C THR A 63 -11.52 25.70 16.86
N GLU A 64 -10.86 26.18 17.92
CA GLU A 64 -9.41 26.01 18.10
C GLU A 64 -9.04 24.54 18.33
N VAL A 65 -9.76 23.83 19.19
CA VAL A 65 -9.55 22.40 19.46
C VAL A 65 -9.80 21.57 18.21
N LEU A 66 -10.88 21.86 17.47
CA LEU A 66 -11.18 21.18 16.20
C LEU A 66 -10.07 21.39 15.15
N ASN A 67 -9.63 22.63 14.96
CA ASN A 67 -8.57 22.95 14.00
C ASN A 67 -7.24 22.29 14.38
N ALA A 68 -6.90 22.27 15.68
CA ALA A 68 -5.71 21.57 16.17
C ALA A 68 -5.79 20.06 15.90
N ALA A 69 -6.93 19.43 16.19
CA ALA A 69 -7.16 18.00 15.95
C ALA A 69 -7.05 17.65 14.46
N VAL A 70 -7.66 18.44 13.58
CA VAL A 70 -7.61 18.22 12.12
C VAL A 70 -6.19 18.41 11.60
N ASN A 71 -5.47 19.45 12.04
CA ASN A 71 -4.09 19.66 11.63
C ASN A 71 -3.18 18.53 12.10
N GLN A 72 -3.38 18.01 13.31
CA GLN A 72 -2.65 16.86 13.82
C GLN A 72 -2.95 15.61 12.98
N ALA A 73 -4.22 15.33 12.70
CA ALA A 73 -4.65 14.18 11.90
C ALA A 73 -4.06 14.22 10.47
N VAL A 74 -4.09 15.39 9.84
CA VAL A 74 -3.48 15.58 8.50
C VAL A 74 -1.97 15.37 8.57
N THR A 75 -1.28 15.90 9.58
CA THR A 75 0.17 15.73 9.75
C THR A 75 0.54 14.25 9.88
N ILE A 76 -0.17 13.50 10.72
CA ILE A 76 0.02 12.04 10.88
C ILE A 76 -0.25 11.32 9.54
N THR A 77 -1.29 11.72 8.82
CA THR A 77 -1.64 11.14 7.52
C THR A 77 -0.56 11.36 6.48
N MET A 78 0.07 12.55 6.44
CA MET A 78 1.17 12.83 5.53
C MET A 78 2.41 12.00 5.86
N MET A 79 2.80 11.94 7.14
CA MET A 79 3.97 11.17 7.58
C MET A 79 3.80 9.68 7.30
N SER A 80 2.67 9.11 7.68
CA SER A 80 2.34 7.70 7.39
C SER A 80 2.25 7.43 5.88
N GLY A 81 1.80 8.41 5.09
CA GLY A 81 1.73 8.28 3.64
C GLY A 81 3.07 8.19 2.96
N ILE A 82 4.03 9.02 3.38
CA ILE A 82 5.41 8.94 2.89
C ILE A 82 6.02 7.58 3.23
N VAL A 83 5.86 7.13 4.48
CA VAL A 83 6.34 5.81 4.91
C VAL A 83 5.72 4.70 4.06
N ALA A 84 4.41 4.74 3.84
CA ALA A 84 3.72 3.76 3.01
C ALA A 84 4.24 3.76 1.56
N ILE A 85 4.46 4.92 0.94
CA ILE A 85 5.03 5.02 -0.41
C ILE A 85 6.42 4.38 -0.46
N VAL A 86 7.29 4.71 0.49
CA VAL A 86 8.64 4.12 0.58
C VAL A 86 8.55 2.60 0.72
N LEU A 87 7.66 2.10 1.58
CA LEU A 87 7.45 0.66 1.77
C LEU A 87 6.95 -0.03 0.50
N TRP A 88 5.99 0.55 -0.22
CA TRP A 88 5.50 0.02 -1.49
C TRP A 88 6.62 -0.10 -2.53
N LEU A 89 7.43 0.94 -2.70
CA LEU A 89 8.54 0.95 -3.66
C LEU A 89 9.67 -0.01 -3.24
N TRP A 90 9.97 -0.07 -1.94
CA TRP A 90 10.94 -1.02 -1.40
C TRP A 90 10.49 -2.46 -1.60
N MET A 91 9.22 -2.76 -1.32
CA MET A 91 8.63 -4.07 -1.58
C MET A 91 8.62 -4.40 -3.07
N ALA A 92 8.34 -3.44 -3.96
CA ALA A 92 8.43 -3.63 -5.39
C ALA A 92 9.83 -4.10 -5.79
N ARG A 93 10.88 -3.44 -5.26
CA ARG A 93 12.27 -3.83 -5.52
C ARG A 93 12.63 -5.19 -4.93
N MET A 94 12.18 -5.53 -3.73
CA MET A 94 12.50 -6.81 -3.08
C MET A 94 11.79 -8.00 -3.74
N ASN A 95 10.53 -7.82 -4.13
CA ASN A 95 9.79 -8.83 -4.89
C ASN A 95 10.38 -9.04 -6.29
N HIS A 96 10.81 -7.95 -6.93
CA HIS A 96 11.52 -8.02 -8.19
C HIS A 96 12.84 -8.83 -8.10
N THR A 97 13.47 -8.88 -6.92
CA THR A 97 14.70 -9.65 -6.68
C THR A 97 14.46 -11.10 -6.25
N GLY A 98 13.21 -11.56 -6.12
CA GLY A 98 12.92 -12.96 -5.79
C GLY A 98 13.21 -13.38 -4.34
N ARG A 99 13.31 -12.43 -3.42
CA ARG A 99 13.58 -12.74 -2.01
C ARG A 99 12.37 -13.43 -1.36
N LYS A 100 12.53 -14.69 -0.91
CA LYS A 100 11.46 -15.48 -0.25
C LYS A 100 10.78 -14.75 0.92
N TRP A 101 11.52 -13.98 1.71
CA TRP A 101 10.96 -13.23 2.85
C TRP A 101 10.02 -12.10 2.43
N ALA A 102 10.08 -11.64 1.17
CA ALA A 102 9.19 -10.61 0.67
C ALA A 102 7.73 -11.08 0.68
N ARG A 103 7.47 -12.39 0.55
CA ARG A 103 6.12 -12.97 0.68
C ARG A 103 5.57 -12.80 2.08
N THR A 104 6.33 -13.26 3.08
CA THR A 104 5.94 -13.16 4.49
C THR A 104 5.72 -11.70 4.89
N LEU A 105 6.65 -10.81 4.55
CA LEU A 105 6.51 -9.41 4.90
C LEU A 105 5.35 -8.73 4.16
N GLY A 106 5.12 -9.09 2.89
CA GLY A 106 3.96 -8.62 2.13
C GLY A 106 2.64 -8.99 2.80
N THR A 107 2.50 -10.23 3.28
CA THR A 107 1.28 -10.63 4.01
C THR A 107 1.09 -9.87 5.32
N VAL A 108 2.16 -9.64 6.08
CA VAL A 108 2.10 -8.85 7.32
C VAL A 108 1.64 -7.42 7.02
N PHE A 109 2.21 -6.79 5.99
CA PHE A 109 1.79 -5.45 5.57
C PHE A 109 0.36 -5.40 5.07
N PHE A 110 -0.09 -6.42 4.33
CA PHE A 110 -1.48 -6.50 3.89
C PHE A 110 -2.45 -6.60 5.09
N VAL A 111 -2.13 -7.41 6.10
CA VAL A 111 -2.93 -7.50 7.32
C VAL A 111 -2.99 -6.14 8.04
N ILE A 112 -1.85 -5.45 8.19
CA ILE A 112 -1.82 -4.09 8.77
C ILE A 112 -2.68 -3.12 7.93
N ALA A 113 -2.64 -3.22 6.61
CA ALA A 113 -3.43 -2.39 5.71
C ALA A 113 -4.93 -2.65 5.87
N VAL A 114 -5.35 -3.91 6.05
CA VAL A 114 -6.75 -4.27 6.36
C VAL A 114 -7.20 -3.64 7.67
N PHE A 115 -6.43 -3.77 8.74
CA PHE A 115 -6.78 -3.14 10.04
C PHE A 115 -6.84 -1.62 9.93
N SER A 116 -5.89 -1.02 9.21
CA SER A 116 -5.87 0.42 8.97
C SER A 116 -7.10 0.87 8.19
N PHE A 117 -7.51 0.11 7.17
CA PHE A 117 -8.74 0.36 6.42
C PHE A 117 -9.98 0.25 7.30
N LEU A 118 -10.09 -0.78 8.14
CA LEU A 118 -11.22 -0.92 9.07
C LEU A 118 -11.29 0.25 10.05
N PHE A 119 -10.14 0.75 10.51
CA PHE A 119 -10.09 1.94 11.36
C PHE A 119 -10.56 3.21 10.63
N THR A 120 -10.32 3.35 9.33
CA THR A 120 -10.85 4.52 8.59
C THR A 120 -12.37 4.51 8.41
N LEU A 121 -13.01 3.34 8.57
CA LEU A 121 -14.46 3.24 8.54
C LEU A 121 -15.12 3.81 9.80
N THR A 122 -14.37 3.89 10.91
CA THR A 122 -14.87 4.43 12.19
C THR A 122 -14.56 5.93 12.36
N THR A 123 -13.78 6.53 11.46
CA THR A 123 -13.39 7.94 11.53
C THR A 123 -14.07 8.79 10.45
N PRO A 124 -14.22 10.11 10.69
CA PRO A 124 -14.63 11.04 9.64
C PRO A 124 -13.64 11.00 8.47
N ALA A 125 -14.17 10.74 7.27
CA ALA A 125 -13.38 10.69 6.06
C ALA A 125 -14.21 11.20 4.88
N ILE A 126 -13.52 11.80 3.92
CA ILE A 126 -14.13 12.28 2.68
C ILE A 126 -14.53 11.05 1.85
N GLY A 127 -15.72 11.11 1.23
CA GLY A 127 -16.23 10.00 0.41
C GLY A 127 -15.22 9.52 -0.64
N ILE A 128 -14.53 10.45 -1.32
CA ILE A 128 -13.51 10.10 -2.31
C ILE A 128 -12.27 9.43 -1.70
N SER A 129 -11.82 9.86 -0.50
CA SER A 129 -10.73 9.19 0.22
C SER A 129 -11.10 7.76 0.58
N ARG A 130 -12.36 7.48 0.93
CA ARG A 130 -12.83 6.11 1.18
C ARG A 130 -12.79 5.23 -0.07
N VAL A 131 -13.13 5.78 -1.23
CA VAL A 131 -13.02 5.08 -2.51
C VAL A 131 -11.55 4.75 -2.80
N VAL A 132 -10.64 5.73 -2.66
CA VAL A 132 -9.19 5.53 -2.87
C VAL A 132 -8.63 4.50 -1.89
N ALA A 133 -9.04 4.52 -0.62
CA ALA A 133 -8.63 3.54 0.38
C ALA A 133 -9.11 2.12 0.01
N THR A 134 -10.34 1.99 -0.47
CA THR A 134 -10.90 0.71 -0.93
C THR A 134 -10.14 0.18 -2.14
N LEU A 135 -9.87 1.03 -3.14
CA LEU A 135 -9.07 0.67 -4.31
C LEU A 135 -7.65 0.24 -3.91
N SER A 136 -7.04 0.96 -2.96
CA SER A 136 -5.71 0.61 -2.45
C SER A 136 -5.70 -0.76 -1.77
N LEU A 137 -6.76 -1.11 -1.03
CA LEU A 137 -6.91 -2.43 -0.41
C LEU A 137 -7.03 -3.53 -1.47
N LEU A 138 -7.82 -3.30 -2.53
CA LEU A 138 -7.97 -4.25 -3.64
C LEU A 138 -6.65 -4.45 -4.40
N VAL A 139 -5.87 -3.39 -4.61
CA VAL A 139 -4.54 -3.46 -5.21
C VAL A 139 -3.58 -4.26 -4.32
N GLY A 140 -3.62 -4.06 -3.01
CA GLY A 140 -2.87 -4.88 -2.04
C GLY A 140 -3.24 -6.35 -2.13
N LEU A 141 -4.53 -6.67 -2.21
CA LEU A 141 -5.01 -8.04 -2.36
C LEU A 141 -4.53 -8.66 -3.68
N ALA A 142 -4.63 -7.93 -4.79
CA ALA A 142 -4.14 -8.37 -6.09
C ALA A 142 -2.62 -8.64 -6.08
N ALA A 143 -1.84 -7.80 -5.39
CA ALA A 143 -0.41 -8.02 -5.21
C ALA A 143 -0.13 -9.33 -4.42
N ILE A 144 -0.84 -9.57 -3.32
CA ILE A 144 -0.73 -10.83 -2.56
C ILE A 144 -1.07 -12.04 -3.43
N ILE A 145 -2.18 -12.00 -4.17
CA ILE A 145 -2.55 -13.09 -5.08
C ILE A 145 -1.44 -13.34 -6.11
N GLY A 146 -0.88 -12.29 -6.71
CA GLY A 146 0.24 -12.40 -7.64
C GLY A 146 1.50 -13.02 -7.03
N MET A 147 1.81 -12.69 -5.77
CA MET A 147 2.96 -13.23 -5.03
C MET A 147 2.82 -14.72 -4.70
N TYR A 148 1.60 -15.24 -4.57
CA TYR A 148 1.34 -16.63 -4.19
C TYR A 148 0.99 -17.57 -5.35
N ARG A 149 0.91 -17.08 -6.60
CA ARG A 149 0.78 -17.96 -7.78
C ARG A 149 1.96 -18.92 -7.91
N GLN A 150 1.73 -20.09 -8.49
CA GLN A 150 2.74 -21.15 -8.67
C GLN A 150 3.99 -20.63 -9.39
N ASP A 151 3.82 -19.95 -10.52
CA ASP A 151 4.94 -19.36 -11.30
C ASP A 151 5.83 -18.43 -10.46
N SER A 152 5.24 -17.68 -9.52
CA SER A 152 6.00 -16.83 -8.59
C SER A 152 6.72 -17.67 -7.54
N SER A 153 6.09 -18.73 -7.03
CA SER A 153 6.63 -19.61 -6.00
C SER A 153 7.89 -20.34 -6.46
N ASP A 154 7.91 -20.79 -7.73
CA ASP A 154 9.06 -21.45 -8.33
C ASP A 154 10.23 -20.46 -8.51
N PHE A 155 9.94 -19.24 -8.95
CA PHE A 155 10.96 -18.19 -9.04
C PHE A 155 11.55 -17.83 -7.67
N TYR A 156 10.72 -17.66 -6.63
CA TYR A 156 11.22 -17.43 -5.27
C TYR A 156 12.07 -18.62 -4.78
N ALA A 157 11.75 -19.86 -5.18
CA ALA A 157 12.52 -21.06 -4.83
C ALA A 157 13.92 -21.04 -5.47
N GLU A 158 14.01 -20.77 -6.77
CA GLU A 158 15.26 -20.76 -7.54
C GLU A 158 16.19 -19.60 -7.17
N SER A 159 15.63 -18.39 -6.97
CA SER A 159 16.41 -17.18 -6.67
C SER A 159 16.97 -17.11 -5.24
N SER A 160 16.58 -18.04 -4.37
CA SER A 160 17.06 -18.14 -2.98
C SER A 160 18.25 -19.09 -2.76
N GLY A 161 18.70 -19.76 -3.82
CA GLY A 161 19.83 -20.72 -3.79
C GLY A 161 21.21 -20.11 -4.02
N HIS A 162 21.31 -18.78 -4.13
CA HIS A 162 22.56 -18.01 -4.24
C HIS A 162 22.69 -17.08 -3.03
#